data_AF-A0A966LWE5-F1
#
_entry.id   AF-A0A966LWE5-F1
#
_cell.length_a   1.000
_cell.length_b   1.000
_cell.length_c   1.000
_cell.angle_alpha   90.00
_cell.angle_beta   90.00
_cell.angle_gamma   90.00
#
_symmetry.space_group_name_H-M   'P 1'
#
loop_
_entity.id
_entity.type
_entity.pdbx_description
1 polymer ?
#
loop_
_entity_poly.entity_id
_entity_poly.type
_entity_poly.pdbx_seq_one_letter_code
_entity_poly.pdbx_strand_id
1 'polypeptide(L)'
;MSGAGNLYKGLSSSVLTLTGANTYSGVTTINAGKISVGTIGDGGATGNLGAANSTATNLVFDGGTLQYTGSTATSNRAFTINTNYSGTVDVVTSGVSLSLAGATGTATNGALTKVGSGILNLTGVNTYSGATTISAGTLAITGSGSLGSGSYAGAIANSGAFIYSSS
;
A
#
# COMPACT_ATOMS: atom_id res chain seq x y z
N MET A 1 -13.36 -14.17 6.80
CA MET A 1 -12.29 -14.72 7.69
C MET A 1 -12.31 -13.97 9.01
N SER A 2 -12.01 -14.63 10.13
CA SER A 2 -12.08 -14.08 11.51
C SER A 2 -10.94 -14.60 12.39
N GLY A 3 -10.73 -13.97 13.57
CA GLY A 3 -9.74 -14.40 14.57
C GLY A 3 -8.41 -13.66 14.50
N ALA A 4 -7.45 -14.04 15.35
CA ALA A 4 -6.15 -13.34 15.45
C ALA A 4 -5.09 -13.81 14.42
N GLY A 5 -5.45 -14.73 13.52
CA GLY A 5 -4.51 -15.30 12.55
C GLY A 5 -4.07 -14.30 11.47
N ASN A 6 -2.85 -14.51 10.96
CA ASN A 6 -2.30 -13.74 9.85
C ASN A 6 -2.84 -14.23 8.51
N LEU A 7 -3.02 -13.31 7.57
CA LEU A 7 -3.23 -13.62 6.16
C LEU A 7 -1.88 -13.55 5.43
N TYR A 8 -1.44 -14.65 4.84
CA TYR A 8 -0.19 -14.71 4.08
C TYR A 8 -0.44 -15.09 2.62
N LYS A 9 0.02 -14.25 1.68
CA LYS A 9 -0.10 -14.48 0.24
C LYS A 9 1.28 -14.70 -0.40
N GLY A 10 1.61 -15.97 -0.73
CA GLY A 10 2.97 -16.37 -1.14
C GLY A 10 3.17 -16.92 -2.56
N LEU A 11 2.11 -17.14 -3.36
CA LEU A 11 2.27 -17.70 -4.73
C LEU A 11 2.43 -16.59 -5.78
N SER A 12 3.55 -16.57 -6.50
CA SER A 12 4.00 -15.43 -7.32
C SER A 12 3.10 -15.04 -8.50
N SER A 13 2.33 -15.96 -9.08
CA SER A 13 1.44 -15.68 -10.22
C SER A 13 -0.05 -15.66 -9.86
N SER A 14 -0.42 -15.93 -8.61
CA SER A 14 -1.84 -16.02 -8.23
C SER A 14 -2.42 -14.72 -7.70
N VAL A 15 -3.73 -14.56 -7.88
CA VAL A 15 -4.54 -13.49 -7.31
C VAL A 15 -5.43 -14.07 -6.22
N LEU A 16 -5.37 -13.51 -5.02
CA LEU A 16 -6.35 -13.74 -3.96
C LEU A 16 -7.32 -12.56 -3.94
N THR A 17 -8.56 -12.78 -4.38
CA THR A 17 -9.61 -11.76 -4.34
C THR A 17 -10.37 -11.83 -3.02
N LEU A 18 -10.40 -10.74 -2.28
CA LEU A 18 -11.18 -10.61 -1.04
C LEU A 18 -12.35 -9.67 -1.31
N THR A 19 -13.58 -10.19 -1.17
CA THR A 19 -14.82 -9.44 -1.42
C THR A 19 -15.70 -9.28 -0.18
N GLY A 20 -15.45 -10.08 0.87
CA GLY A 20 -16.24 -10.08 2.09
C GLY A 20 -15.71 -9.15 3.17
N ALA A 21 -16.59 -8.83 4.13
CA ALA A 21 -16.26 -8.15 5.37
C ALA A 21 -15.46 -9.10 6.28
N ASN A 22 -14.13 -9.00 6.26
CA ASN A 22 -13.26 -9.83 7.08
C ASN A 22 -12.99 -9.18 8.44
N THR A 23 -12.95 -10.00 9.50
CA THR A 23 -12.79 -9.58 10.90
C THR A 23 -11.51 -10.12 11.54
N TYR A 24 -10.59 -10.70 10.75
CA TYR A 24 -9.30 -11.15 11.29
C TYR A 24 -8.47 -9.94 11.74
N SER A 25 -7.79 -10.05 12.88
CA SER A 25 -6.99 -8.95 13.44
C SER A 25 -5.47 -9.14 13.27
N GLY A 26 -5.05 -10.28 12.71
CA GLY A 26 -3.65 -10.54 12.38
C GLY A 26 -3.17 -9.80 11.15
N VAL A 27 -1.86 -9.90 10.90
CA VAL A 27 -1.14 -9.21 9.83
C VAL A 27 -1.54 -9.73 8.45
N THR A 28 -1.66 -8.84 7.47
CA THR A 28 -1.70 -9.20 6.05
C THR A 28 -0.32 -9.04 5.42
N THR A 29 0.30 -10.15 5.04
CA THR A 29 1.59 -10.18 4.34
C THR A 29 1.40 -10.56 2.88
N ILE A 30 1.84 -9.70 1.97
CA ILE A 30 1.87 -9.96 0.53
C ILE A 30 3.31 -10.27 0.11
N ASN A 31 3.67 -11.54 0.20
CA ASN A 31 4.98 -12.04 -0.18
C ASN A 31 5.14 -12.17 -1.70
N ALA A 32 4.12 -12.69 -2.39
CA ALA A 32 4.16 -12.80 -3.85
C ALA A 32 2.77 -12.85 -4.49
N GLY A 33 2.69 -12.54 -5.79
CA GLY A 33 1.43 -12.44 -6.52
C GLY A 33 0.59 -11.26 -6.03
N LYS A 34 -0.75 -11.36 -6.12
CA LYS A 34 -1.65 -10.24 -5.79
C LYS A 34 -2.66 -10.59 -4.70
N ILE A 35 -2.95 -9.62 -3.83
CA ILE A 35 -4.24 -9.53 -3.14
C ILE A 35 -5.07 -8.47 -3.86
N SER A 36 -6.26 -8.82 -4.32
CA SER A 36 -7.19 -7.89 -4.99
C SER A 36 -8.37 -7.57 -4.08
N VAL A 37 -8.64 -6.29 -3.88
CA VAL A 37 -9.73 -5.80 -3.04
C VAL A 37 -10.54 -4.71 -3.76
N GLY A 38 -11.85 -4.71 -3.53
CA GLY A 38 -12.77 -3.66 -4.00
C GLY A 38 -13.01 -2.57 -2.95
N THR A 39 -12.68 -2.81 -1.68
CA THR A 39 -12.78 -1.83 -0.60
C THR A 39 -11.56 -1.91 0.31
N ILE A 40 -11.28 -0.82 1.01
CA ILE A 40 -10.23 -0.77 2.03
C ILE A 40 -10.81 -0.03 3.24
N GLY A 41 -10.95 -0.73 4.35
CA GLY A 41 -11.41 -0.14 5.60
C GLY A 41 -10.25 0.49 6.37
N ASP A 42 -10.56 1.33 7.36
CA ASP A 42 -9.57 1.76 8.34
C ASP A 42 -9.00 0.58 9.14
N GLY A 43 -7.81 0.74 9.72
CA GLY A 43 -7.26 -0.17 10.71
C GLY A 43 -8.19 -0.23 11.93
N GLY A 44 -8.40 -1.41 12.49
CA GLY A 44 -9.36 -1.69 13.55
C GLY A 44 -10.81 -1.87 13.05
N ALA A 45 -11.12 -1.46 11.81
CA ALA A 45 -12.44 -1.62 11.22
C ALA A 45 -12.52 -2.88 10.35
N THR A 46 -13.69 -3.52 10.34
CA THR A 46 -13.98 -4.66 9.47
C THR A 46 -13.90 -4.24 8.00
N GLY A 47 -13.29 -5.07 7.15
CA GLY A 47 -13.19 -4.81 5.70
C GLY A 47 -12.48 -5.92 4.95
N ASN A 48 -12.17 -5.72 3.67
CA ASN A 48 -11.55 -6.78 2.86
C ASN A 48 -10.19 -7.22 3.45
N LEU A 49 -9.42 -6.29 4.02
CA LEU A 49 -8.12 -6.56 4.68
C LEU A 49 -8.23 -6.80 6.20
N GLY A 50 -9.36 -7.32 6.69
CA GLY A 50 -9.52 -7.64 8.11
C GLY A 50 -9.72 -6.41 9.00
N ALA A 51 -9.65 -6.58 10.31
CA ALA A 51 -9.78 -5.55 11.35
C ALA A 51 -8.48 -5.35 12.17
N ALA A 52 -7.32 -5.69 11.61
CA ALA A 52 -6.01 -5.38 12.20
C ALA A 52 -5.84 -3.86 12.40
N ASN A 53 -5.07 -3.46 13.42
CA ASN A 53 -4.85 -2.07 13.84
C ASN A 53 -4.29 -1.17 12.71
N SER A 54 -4.19 0.14 12.92
CA SER A 54 -3.71 1.06 11.87
C SER A 54 -2.18 1.14 11.72
N THR A 55 -1.38 0.41 12.53
CA THR A 55 0.09 0.52 12.49
C THR A 55 0.69 -0.13 11.24
N ALA A 56 1.92 0.26 10.86
CA ALA A 56 2.57 -0.25 9.64
C ALA A 56 2.85 -1.76 9.64
N THR A 57 2.70 -2.42 10.79
CA THR A 57 2.76 -3.88 10.91
C THR A 57 1.48 -4.58 10.43
N ASN A 58 0.42 -3.85 10.10
CA ASN A 58 -0.86 -4.41 9.62
C ASN A 58 -0.73 -4.98 8.20
N LEU A 59 -0.24 -4.16 7.26
CA LEU A 59 -0.06 -4.54 5.86
C LEU A 59 1.44 -4.56 5.54
N VAL A 60 1.96 -5.72 5.17
CA VAL A 60 3.39 -5.93 4.91
C VAL A 60 3.61 -6.38 3.47
N PHE A 61 4.46 -5.67 2.75
CA PHE A 61 4.93 -6.04 1.42
C PHE A 61 6.29 -6.74 1.51
N ASP A 62 6.30 -7.99 1.04
CA ASP A 62 7.48 -8.87 0.92
C ASP A 62 7.75 -9.23 -0.55
N GLY A 63 7.27 -8.42 -1.49
CA GLY A 63 7.46 -8.62 -2.94
C GLY A 63 6.17 -8.61 -3.78
N GLY A 64 5.00 -8.75 -3.15
CA GLY A 64 3.73 -8.86 -3.87
C GLY A 64 3.03 -7.54 -4.18
N THR A 65 1.81 -7.66 -4.71
CA THR A 65 0.95 -6.56 -5.13
C THR A 65 -0.32 -6.45 -4.30
N LEU A 66 -0.65 -5.25 -3.83
CA LEU A 66 -2.01 -4.88 -3.46
C LEU A 66 -2.70 -4.29 -4.70
N GLN A 67 -3.72 -4.96 -5.21
CA GLN A 67 -4.55 -4.47 -6.30
C GLN A 67 -5.85 -3.89 -5.74
N TYR A 68 -6.11 -2.64 -6.08
CA TYR A 68 -7.30 -1.91 -5.71
C TYR A 68 -8.20 -1.69 -6.92
N THR A 69 -9.41 -2.23 -6.84
CA THR A 69 -10.42 -2.23 -7.92
C THR A 69 -11.67 -1.41 -7.57
N GLY A 70 -11.67 -0.76 -6.40
CA GLY A 70 -12.80 -0.01 -5.85
C GLY A 70 -13.00 1.39 -6.42
N SER A 71 -13.94 2.13 -5.82
CA SER A 71 -14.14 3.57 -6.04
C SER A 71 -13.13 4.40 -5.24
N THR A 72 -13.13 5.73 -5.37
CA THR A 72 -12.27 6.58 -4.54
C THR A 72 -12.50 6.32 -3.05
N ALA A 73 -11.42 6.09 -2.31
CA ALA A 73 -11.45 5.74 -0.89
C ALA A 73 -10.22 6.26 -0.14
N THR A 74 -10.38 6.42 1.17
CA THR A 74 -9.31 6.76 2.11
C THR A 74 -9.28 5.70 3.21
N SER A 75 -8.08 5.36 3.66
CA SER A 75 -7.88 4.50 4.81
C SER A 75 -6.69 4.98 5.64
N ASN A 76 -6.82 4.95 6.96
CA ASN A 76 -5.74 5.23 7.90
C ASN A 76 -4.72 4.08 8.03
N ARG A 77 -4.86 2.99 7.26
CA ARG A 77 -3.93 1.86 7.31
C ARG A 77 -2.56 2.30 6.82
N ALA A 78 -1.58 2.13 7.70
CA ALA A 78 -0.19 2.15 7.32
C ALA A 78 0.27 0.78 6.79
N PHE A 79 1.40 0.78 6.09
CA PHE A 79 2.04 -0.44 5.62
C PHE A 79 3.55 -0.43 5.85
N THR A 80 4.19 -1.58 5.72
CA THR A 80 5.66 -1.73 5.66
C THR A 80 6.04 -2.32 4.32
N ILE A 81 7.11 -1.82 3.69
CA ILE A 81 7.81 -2.54 2.63
C ILE A 81 9.09 -3.07 3.24
N ASN A 82 9.24 -4.38 3.34
CA ASN A 82 10.41 -4.94 4.00
C ASN A 82 11.70 -4.70 3.20
N THR A 83 12.83 -4.69 3.89
CA THR A 83 14.15 -4.46 3.30
C THR A 83 14.42 -5.44 2.16
N ASN A 84 15.01 -4.94 1.07
CA ASN A 84 15.33 -5.69 -0.15
C ASN A 84 14.13 -6.21 -0.95
N TYR A 85 12.90 -5.84 -0.59
CA TYR A 85 11.71 -6.15 -1.37
C TYR A 85 11.16 -4.93 -2.10
N SER A 86 10.38 -5.18 -3.15
CA SER A 86 9.55 -4.17 -3.78
C SER A 86 8.07 -4.47 -3.52
N GLY A 87 7.38 -3.53 -2.87
CA GLY A 87 5.92 -3.58 -2.74
C GLY A 87 5.26 -2.93 -3.94
N THR A 88 4.28 -3.60 -4.53
CA THR A 88 3.52 -3.04 -5.65
C THR A 88 2.12 -2.61 -5.20
N VAL A 89 1.69 -1.42 -5.59
CA VAL A 89 0.31 -0.97 -5.44
C VAL A 89 -0.26 -0.71 -6.83
N ASP A 90 -1.32 -1.43 -7.17
CA ASP A 90 -2.02 -1.39 -8.47
C ASP A 90 -3.39 -0.74 -8.27
N VAL A 91 -3.52 0.55 -8.58
CA VAL A 91 -4.83 1.25 -8.57
C VAL A 91 -5.37 1.22 -9.99
N VAL A 92 -6.27 0.27 -10.24
CA VAL A 92 -6.58 -0.18 -11.60
C VAL A 92 -7.32 0.90 -12.41
N THR A 93 -8.31 1.54 -11.79
CA THR A 93 -9.30 2.40 -12.47
C THR A 93 -8.81 3.84 -12.60
N SER A 94 -8.90 4.40 -13.80
CA SER A 94 -8.56 5.80 -14.06
C SER A 94 -9.51 6.75 -13.32
N GLY A 95 -8.98 7.85 -12.79
CA GLY A 95 -9.76 8.83 -11.99
C GLY A 95 -10.10 8.38 -10.56
N VAL A 96 -9.86 7.11 -10.20
CA VAL A 96 -10.02 6.62 -8.83
C VAL A 96 -8.76 6.95 -8.02
N SER A 97 -8.97 7.47 -6.80
CA SER A 97 -7.90 7.69 -5.82
C SER A 97 -8.01 6.73 -4.64
N LEU A 98 -6.92 6.02 -4.35
CA LEU A 98 -6.71 5.30 -3.10
C LEU A 98 -5.77 6.11 -2.22
N SER A 99 -6.29 6.65 -1.12
CA SER A 99 -5.49 7.38 -0.11
C SER A 99 -5.15 6.47 1.07
N LEU A 100 -3.87 6.35 1.41
CA LEU A 100 -3.35 5.57 2.53
C LEU A 100 -2.47 6.44 3.45
N ALA A 101 -2.39 6.07 4.73
CA ALA A 101 -1.50 6.73 5.69
C ALA A 101 -0.01 6.62 5.28
N GLY A 102 0.35 5.61 4.48
CA GLY A 102 1.69 5.45 3.93
C GLY A 102 2.53 4.40 4.63
N ALA A 103 3.81 4.37 4.27
CA ALA A 103 4.79 3.45 4.85
C ALA A 103 5.32 3.95 6.20
N THR A 104 4.45 4.12 7.20
CA THR A 104 4.75 4.83 8.45
C THR A 104 5.30 3.88 9.52
N GLY A 105 6.61 3.68 9.60
CA GLY A 105 7.17 2.79 10.62
C GLY A 105 8.69 2.66 10.57
N THR A 106 9.20 1.47 10.86
CA THR A 106 10.63 1.15 10.76
C THR A 106 11.17 1.55 9.39
N ALA A 107 12.24 2.34 9.37
CA ALA A 107 12.91 2.69 8.12
C ALA A 107 13.49 1.43 7.47
N THR A 108 13.22 1.24 6.19
CA THR A 108 13.71 0.11 5.39
C THR A 108 14.27 0.61 4.07
N ASN A 109 15.12 -0.18 3.44
CA ASN A 109 15.52 0.09 2.05
C ASN A 109 14.57 -0.58 1.03
N GLY A 110 13.33 -0.86 1.42
CA GLY A 110 12.29 -1.38 0.54
C GLY A 110 11.91 -0.37 -0.54
N ALA A 111 11.47 -0.86 -1.69
CA ALA A 111 11.12 -0.05 -2.85
C ALA A 111 9.61 -0.04 -3.12
N LEU A 112 9.06 1.10 -3.51
CA LEU A 112 7.64 1.22 -3.90
C LEU A 112 7.50 1.17 -5.41
N THR A 113 6.60 0.33 -5.91
CA THR A 113 6.18 0.35 -7.32
C THR A 113 4.69 0.69 -7.41
N LYS A 114 4.36 1.81 -8.07
CA LYS A 114 3.00 2.21 -8.40
C LYS A 114 2.68 1.81 -9.84
N VAL A 115 1.64 1.00 -10.02
CA VAL A 115 1.08 0.62 -11.32
C VAL A 115 -0.43 0.91 -11.39
N GLY A 116 -1.05 0.63 -12.54
CA GLY A 116 -2.46 0.92 -12.76
C GLY A 116 -2.71 2.41 -13.06
N SER A 117 -3.82 2.71 -13.73
CA SER A 117 -4.10 4.04 -14.28
C SER A 117 -4.61 5.06 -13.25
N GLY A 118 -5.01 4.60 -12.06
CA GLY A 118 -5.52 5.45 -10.98
C GLY A 118 -4.43 6.14 -10.15
N ILE A 119 -4.86 6.72 -9.04
CA ILE A 119 -4.05 7.55 -8.15
C ILE A 119 -3.79 6.79 -6.85
N LEU A 120 -2.52 6.66 -6.47
CA LEU A 120 -2.14 6.33 -5.10
C LEU A 120 -1.75 7.63 -4.40
N ASN A 121 -2.44 7.97 -3.32
CA ASN A 121 -2.13 9.13 -2.50
C ASN A 121 -1.60 8.67 -1.13
N LEU A 122 -0.38 9.07 -0.78
CA LEU A 122 0.23 8.78 0.52
C LEU A 122 0.19 10.04 1.37
N THR A 123 -0.59 10.00 2.45
CA THR A 123 -0.92 11.21 3.24
C THR A 123 -0.07 11.38 4.48
N GLY A 124 0.74 10.39 4.86
CA GLY A 124 1.62 10.42 6.02
C GLY A 124 3.07 10.09 5.67
N VAL A 125 3.93 10.13 6.69
CA VAL A 125 5.39 9.99 6.54
C VAL A 125 5.78 8.59 6.07
N ASN A 126 6.41 8.50 4.91
CA ASN A 126 6.90 7.24 4.34
C ASN A 126 8.37 7.07 4.69
N THR A 127 8.71 6.04 5.45
CA THR A 127 10.06 5.85 5.99
C THR A 127 10.96 4.94 5.14
N TYR A 128 10.45 4.41 4.01
CA TYR A 128 11.28 3.66 3.08
C TYR A 128 12.29 4.57 2.36
N SER A 129 13.51 4.07 2.15
CA SER A 129 14.60 4.75 1.45
C SER A 129 14.94 4.14 0.09
N GLY A 130 14.38 2.97 -0.24
CA GLY A 130 14.54 2.35 -1.55
C GLY A 130 13.83 3.13 -2.65
N ALA A 131 14.12 2.77 -3.90
CA ALA A 131 13.62 3.48 -5.07
C ALA A 131 12.07 3.50 -5.14
N THR A 132 11.55 4.55 -5.77
CA THR A 132 10.14 4.66 -6.14
C THR A 132 10.01 4.56 -7.65
N THR A 133 9.22 3.60 -8.12
CA THR A 133 8.90 3.45 -9.54
C THR A 133 7.42 3.75 -9.76
N ILE A 134 7.11 4.70 -10.64
CA ILE A 134 5.76 5.03 -11.07
C ILE A 134 5.62 4.58 -12.51
N SER A 135 5.16 3.35 -12.71
CA SER A 135 5.04 2.78 -14.05
C SER A 135 3.83 3.30 -14.81
N ALA A 136 2.77 3.70 -14.09
CA ALA A 136 1.55 4.28 -14.66
C ALA A 136 0.71 5.03 -13.61
N GLY A 137 -0.20 5.87 -14.10
CA GLY A 137 -1.13 6.64 -13.27
C GLY A 137 -0.42 7.73 -12.47
N THR A 138 -0.90 8.00 -11.25
CA THR A 138 -0.33 9.04 -10.38
C THR A 138 0.11 8.47 -9.05
N LEU A 139 1.29 8.86 -8.58
CA LEU A 139 1.66 8.84 -7.16
C LEU A 139 1.59 10.27 -6.62
N ALA A 140 0.76 10.48 -5.61
CA ALA A 140 0.64 11.76 -4.91
C ALA A 140 1.15 11.60 -3.47
N ILE A 141 1.93 12.58 -3.00
CA ILE A 141 2.32 12.75 -1.60
C ILE A 141 1.69 14.06 -1.13
N THR A 142 0.74 13.97 -0.21
CA THR A 142 -0.09 15.13 0.21
C THR A 142 -0.25 15.18 1.72
N GLY A 143 -0.84 16.26 2.25
CA GLY A 143 -1.03 16.43 3.69
C GLY A 143 0.32 16.49 4.42
N SER A 144 0.47 15.68 5.47
CA SER A 144 1.74 15.50 6.19
C SER A 144 2.66 14.47 5.53
N GLY A 145 2.32 14.03 4.32
CA GLY A 145 3.08 13.04 3.57
C GLY A 145 4.49 13.52 3.27
N SER A 146 5.49 12.66 3.49
CA SER A 146 6.86 12.89 3.03
C SER A 146 7.48 11.56 2.63
N LEU A 147 8.54 11.60 1.82
CA LEU A 147 9.35 10.43 1.52
C LEU A 147 10.63 10.47 2.35
N GLY A 148 11.15 9.30 2.75
CA GLY A 148 12.39 9.19 3.53
C GLY A 148 12.41 10.07 4.79
N SER A 149 11.25 10.29 5.42
CA SER A 149 11.08 11.24 6.52
C SER A 149 11.57 12.67 6.22
N GLY A 150 11.47 13.11 4.96
CA GLY A 150 11.93 14.42 4.50
C GLY A 150 13.34 14.44 3.89
N SER A 151 14.09 13.34 4.00
CA SER A 151 15.47 13.21 3.49
C SER A 151 15.59 12.14 2.40
N TYR A 152 14.59 12.02 1.54
CA TYR A 152 14.56 10.98 0.51
C TYR A 152 15.66 11.19 -0.53
N ALA A 153 16.56 10.21 -0.65
CA ALA A 153 17.64 10.17 -1.63
C ALA A 153 17.50 9.01 -2.64
N GLY A 154 16.40 8.25 -2.56
CA GLY A 154 16.13 7.15 -3.48
C GLY A 154 15.81 7.63 -4.89
N ALA A 155 16.11 6.81 -5.90
CA ALA A 155 15.75 7.12 -7.28
C ALA A 155 14.22 7.13 -7.45
N ILE A 156 13.71 8.12 -8.19
CA ILE A 156 12.31 8.17 -8.64
C ILE A 156 12.28 7.96 -10.15
N ALA A 157 11.90 6.75 -10.58
CA ALA A 157 11.65 6.45 -11.98
C ALA A 157 10.17 6.72 -12.28
N ASN A 158 9.86 7.73 -13.10
CA ASN A 158 8.49 8.16 -13.35
C ASN A 158 8.10 8.07 -14.83
N SER A 159 7.18 7.15 -15.15
CA SER A 159 6.50 7.01 -16.44
C SER A 159 5.02 7.44 -16.40
N GLY A 160 4.60 8.07 -15.30
CA GLY A 160 3.26 8.63 -15.09
C GLY A 160 3.35 10.06 -14.51
N ALA A 161 2.55 10.33 -13.49
CA ALA A 161 2.59 11.58 -12.74
C ALA A 161 3.09 11.38 -11.30
N PHE A 162 3.97 12.29 -10.87
CA PHE A 162 4.37 12.42 -9.47
C PHE A 162 3.94 13.80 -8.97
N ILE A 163 3.09 13.82 -7.94
CA ILE A 163 2.61 15.05 -7.30
C ILE A 163 3.17 15.07 -5.87
N TYR A 164 3.88 16.14 -5.53
CA TYR A 164 4.44 16.33 -4.19
C TYR A 164 3.95 17.67 -3.64
N SER A 165 2.96 17.61 -2.75
CA SER A 165 2.27 18.77 -2.18
C SER A 165 2.27 18.71 -0.64
N SER A 166 3.37 18.24 -0.05
CA SER A 166 3.54 18.24 1.41
C SER A 166 3.73 19.66 1.91
N SER A 167 3.02 20.04 2.98
CA SER A 167 3.16 21.33 3.67
C SER A 167 4.19 21.28 4.79
#